data_AF-A0A7K4H0E4-F1
#
_entry.id   AF-A0A7K4H0E4-F1
#
_cell.length_a   1.000
_cell.length_b   1.000
_cell.length_c   1.000
_cell.angle_alpha   90.00
_cell.angle_beta   90.00
_cell.angle_gamma   90.00
#
_symmetry.space_group_name_H-M   'P 1'
#
loop_
_entity.id
_entity.type
_entity.pdbx_description
1 polymer ?
#
loop_
_entity_poly.entity_id
_entity_poly.type
_entity_poly.pdbx_seq_one_letter_code
_entity_poly.pdbx_strand_id
1 'polypeptide(L)'
;MFAKSFIPKGTIWWHARPQDVLIISKEQFLILDSSQKTKQMKNFMHYLLTYSYYERDTDALIFCLDNSRFVNHSFNANSGATEDENGFCSVSLRDIQPGEEITENYSKYDLCSWLKNYKEYFNPCCW
;
A
#
# COMPACT_ATOMS: atom_id res chain seq x y z
N MET A 1 6.75 4.76 9.41
CA MET A 1 6.11 6.09 9.55
C MET A 1 5.84 6.35 11.04
N PHE A 2 5.93 7.59 11.55
CA PHE A 2 5.75 7.85 12.99
C PHE A 2 4.73 8.96 13.27
N ALA A 3 3.92 8.77 14.32
CA ALA A 3 2.96 9.78 14.76
C ALA A 3 3.69 10.99 15.36
N LYS A 4 3.41 12.19 14.85
CA LYS A 4 3.99 13.44 15.41
C LYS A 4 3.25 13.91 16.67
N SER A 5 1.98 13.58 16.79
CA SER A 5 1.08 13.95 17.87
C SER A 5 0.20 12.75 18.25
N PHE A 6 -0.54 12.88 19.35
CA PHE A 6 -1.51 11.87 19.74
C PHE A 6 -2.58 11.70 18.65
N ILE A 7 -2.88 10.45 18.29
CA ILE A 7 -3.93 10.09 17.33
C ILE A 7 -4.94 9.21 18.08
N PRO A 8 -6.15 9.72 18.38
CA PRO A 8 -7.20 8.92 19.01
C PRO A 8 -7.58 7.71 18.14
N LYS A 9 -8.04 6.63 18.76
CA LYS A 9 -8.68 5.50 18.07
C LYS A 9 -9.81 5.98 17.15
N GLY A 10 -9.92 5.41 15.96
CA GLY A 10 -10.96 5.72 14.98
C GLY A 10 -10.67 6.96 14.13
N THR A 11 -9.46 7.54 14.25
CA THR A 11 -9.07 8.69 13.45
C THR A 11 -8.63 8.23 12.07
N ILE A 12 -9.23 8.82 11.03
CA ILE A 12 -8.68 8.76 9.67
C ILE A 12 -7.40 9.58 9.67
N TRP A 13 -6.25 8.90 9.68
CA TRP A 13 -4.95 9.56 9.68
C TRP A 13 -4.35 9.62 8.26
N TRP A 14 -4.86 8.80 7.34
CA TRP A 14 -4.53 8.86 5.92
C TRP A 14 -5.78 8.68 5.07
N HIS A 15 -5.90 9.51 4.04
CA HIS A 15 -6.93 9.44 3.02
C HIS A 15 -6.31 9.89 1.70
N ALA A 16 -6.30 9.00 0.71
CA ALA A 16 -5.66 9.24 -0.56
C ALA A 16 -6.32 10.42 -1.29
N ARG A 17 -5.50 11.32 -1.84
CA ARG A 17 -5.95 12.30 -2.83
C ARG A 17 -5.46 11.87 -4.21
N PRO A 18 -6.07 12.36 -5.30
CA PRO A 18 -5.65 12.00 -6.66
C PRO A 18 -4.15 12.21 -6.95
N GLN A 19 -3.50 13.15 -6.28
CA GLN A 19 -2.05 13.39 -6.41
C GLN A 19 -1.16 12.47 -5.55
N ASP A 20 -1.73 11.79 -4.56
CA ASP A 20 -0.98 10.94 -3.62
C ASP A 20 -0.81 9.52 -4.14
N VAL A 21 -1.57 9.12 -5.16
CA VAL A 21 -1.56 7.76 -5.72
C VAL A 21 -1.59 7.77 -7.24
N LEU A 22 -0.97 6.75 -7.85
CA LEU A 22 -1.23 6.38 -9.25
C LEU A 22 -1.98 5.06 -9.28
N ILE A 23 -3.09 5.04 -10.01
CA ILE A 23 -3.90 3.83 -10.22
C ILE A 23 -3.40 3.16 -11.49
N ILE A 24 -2.86 1.95 -11.34
CA ILE A 24 -2.28 1.17 -12.44
C ILE A 24 -3.20 -0.02 -12.69
N SER A 25 -3.98 0.07 -13.76
CA SER A 25 -4.84 -1.03 -14.22
C SER A 25 -3.99 -2.25 -14.62
N LYS A 26 -4.63 -3.42 -14.61
CA LYS A 26 -4.05 -4.66 -15.12
C LYS A 26 -3.45 -4.51 -16.53
N GLU A 27 -4.15 -3.84 -17.45
CA GLU A 27 -3.65 -3.65 -18.83
C GLU A 27 -2.37 -2.80 -18.85
N GLN A 28 -2.36 -1.69 -18.13
CA GLN A 28 -1.17 -0.83 -18.01
C GLN A 28 0.00 -1.60 -17.38
N PHE A 29 -0.25 -2.40 -16.35
CA PHE A 29 0.77 -3.25 -15.74
C PHE A 29 1.35 -4.25 -16.74
N LEU A 30 0.52 -4.94 -17.52
CA LEU A 30 0.98 -5.91 -18.53
C LEU A 30 1.79 -5.25 -19.65
N ILE A 31 1.45 -4.02 -20.04
CA ILE A 31 2.25 -3.24 -20.99
C ILE A 31 3.62 -2.92 -20.40
N LEU A 32 3.67 -2.42 -19.16
CA LEU A 32 4.92 -2.16 -18.44
C LEU A 32 5.76 -3.43 -18.30
N ASP A 33 5.12 -4.55 -18.00
CA ASP A 33 5.82 -5.83 -17.84
C ASP A 33 6.32 -6.40 -19.19
N SER A 34 5.58 -6.24 -20.28
CA SER A 34 6.07 -6.66 -21.60
C SER A 34 7.12 -5.72 -22.21
N SER A 35 7.33 -4.54 -21.61
CA SER A 35 8.24 -3.52 -22.14
C SER A 35 9.72 -3.91 -22.06
N GLN A 36 10.56 -3.19 -22.80
CA GLN A 36 12.01 -3.41 -22.79
C GLN A 36 12.56 -3.28 -21.37
N LYS A 37 13.24 -4.33 -20.90
CA LYS A 37 13.80 -4.44 -19.54
C LYS A 37 15.11 -3.66 -19.36
N THR A 38 15.08 -2.37 -19.68
CA THR A 38 16.17 -1.42 -19.39
C THR A 38 16.38 -1.34 -17.88
N LYS A 39 17.54 -0.82 -17.44
CA LYS A 39 17.82 -0.61 -16.02
C LYS A 39 16.78 0.30 -15.37
N GLN A 40 16.37 1.36 -16.06
CA GLN A 40 15.37 2.31 -15.60
C GLN A 40 14.00 1.63 -15.43
N MET A 41 13.60 0.81 -16.40
CA MET A 41 12.33 0.08 -16.31
C MET A 41 12.34 -0.95 -15.17
N LYS A 42 13.44 -1.69 -14.99
CA LYS A 42 13.59 -2.62 -13.86
C LYS A 42 13.48 -1.91 -12.50
N ASN A 43 14.14 -0.76 -12.36
CA ASN A 43 14.06 0.05 -11.15
C ASN A 43 12.64 0.58 -10.92
N PHE A 44 11.98 1.08 -11.96
CA PHE A 44 10.61 1.54 -11.88
C PHE A 44 9.66 0.42 -11.44
N MET A 45 9.75 -0.76 -12.07
CA MET A 45 8.95 -1.93 -11.69
C MET A 45 9.21 -2.35 -10.24
N HIS A 46 10.46 -2.32 -9.78
CA HIS A 46 10.79 -2.60 -8.39
C HIS A 46 10.09 -1.63 -7.42
N TYR A 47 10.16 -0.32 -7.66
CA TYR A 47 9.48 0.67 -6.80
C TYR A 47 7.95 0.57 -6.88
N LEU A 48 7.41 0.38 -8.08
CA LEU A 48 5.98 0.20 -8.28
C LEU A 48 5.47 -1.01 -7.49
N LEU A 49 6.14 -2.16 -7.57
CA LEU A 49 5.73 -3.36 -6.84
C LEU A 49 5.96 -3.25 -5.32
N THR A 50 6.99 -2.53 -4.88
CA THR A 50 7.32 -2.38 -3.45
C THR A 50 6.35 -1.47 -2.72
N TYR A 51 5.89 -0.41 -3.39
CA TYR A 51 5.08 0.66 -2.78
C TYR A 51 3.64 0.69 -3.30
N SER A 52 3.17 -0.42 -3.87
CA SER A 52 1.76 -0.57 -4.23
C SER A 52 1.09 -1.62 -3.37
N TYR A 53 -0.21 -1.44 -3.14
CA TYR A 53 -1.12 -2.50 -2.75
C TYR A 53 -2.12 -2.74 -3.88
N TYR A 54 -2.79 -3.89 -3.85
CA TYR A 54 -3.85 -4.20 -4.79
C TYR A 54 -5.21 -3.88 -4.17
N GLU A 55 -6.05 -3.20 -4.93
CA GLU A 55 -7.42 -2.85 -4.57
C GLU A 55 -8.37 -3.63 -5.49
N ARG A 56 -9.29 -4.37 -4.90
CA ARG A 56 -10.10 -5.38 -5.59
C ARG A 56 -11.25 -4.77 -6.39
N ASP A 57 -11.89 -3.73 -5.88
CA ASP A 57 -13.09 -3.17 -6.51
C ASP A 57 -12.75 -2.44 -7.82
N THR A 58 -11.56 -1.87 -7.90
CA THR A 58 -10.98 -1.23 -9.08
C THR A 58 -10.13 -2.16 -9.94
N ASP A 59 -9.85 -3.39 -9.48
CA ASP A 59 -8.93 -4.37 -10.10
C ASP A 59 -7.59 -3.73 -10.52
N ALA A 60 -7.00 -2.94 -9.62
CA ALA A 60 -5.83 -2.12 -9.90
C ALA A 60 -4.77 -2.16 -8.80
N LEU A 61 -3.53 -1.87 -9.19
CA LEU A 61 -2.47 -1.55 -8.24
C LEU A 61 -2.57 -0.06 -7.88
N ILE A 62 -2.60 0.23 -6.59
CA ILE A 62 -2.57 1.59 -6.06
C ILE A 62 -1.14 1.89 -5.65
N PHE A 63 -0.43 2.66 -6.48
CA PHE A 63 0.96 3.04 -6.25
C PHE A 63 1.03 4.31 -5.41
N CYS A 64 1.44 4.19 -4.15
CA CYS A 64 1.52 5.30 -3.21
C CYS A 64 2.73 6.21 -3.49
N LEU A 65 2.47 7.48 -3.76
CA LEU A 65 3.47 8.52 -4.04
C LEU A 65 3.75 9.44 -2.86
N ASP A 66 2.86 9.48 -1.87
CA ASP A 66 3.05 10.24 -0.64
C ASP A 66 3.83 9.44 0.43
N ASN A 67 3.76 9.87 1.69
CA ASN A 67 4.48 9.23 2.79
C ASN A 67 3.84 7.91 3.27
N SER A 68 2.62 7.56 2.81
CA SER A 68 1.96 6.30 3.18
C SER A 68 2.76 5.08 2.74
N ARG A 69 3.58 5.19 1.67
CA ARG A 69 4.49 4.13 1.21
C ARG A 69 5.54 3.70 2.24
N PHE A 70 5.71 4.47 3.32
CA PHE A 70 6.65 4.18 4.42
C PHE A 70 5.94 3.69 5.70
N VAL A 71 4.65 3.36 5.64
CA VAL A 71 4.03 2.49 6.63
C VAL A 71 4.73 1.14 6.57
N ASN A 72 4.96 0.51 7.72
CA ASN A 72 5.56 -0.81 7.80
C ASN A 72 4.53 -1.85 8.21
N HIS A 73 4.89 -3.12 7.97
CA HIS A 73 4.06 -4.25 8.37
C HIS A 73 4.14 -4.52 9.89
N SER A 74 3.00 -4.87 10.49
CA SER A 74 2.94 -5.58 11.78
C SER A 74 1.70 -6.48 11.85
N PHE A 75 1.82 -7.68 12.43
CA PHE A 75 0.65 -8.52 12.73
C PHE A 75 -0.22 -7.95 13.86
N ASN A 76 0.37 -7.15 14.74
CA ASN A 76 -0.31 -6.41 15.80
C ASN A 76 -0.34 -4.91 15.46
N ALA A 77 -0.79 -4.61 14.24
CA ALA A 77 -0.86 -3.26 13.69
C ALA A 77 -1.77 -2.33 14.50
N ASN A 78 -1.42 -1.05 14.52
CA ASN A 78 -2.20 0.02 15.15
C ASN A 78 -3.01 0.86 14.15
N SER A 79 -2.87 0.58 12.85
CA SER A 79 -3.67 1.13 11.75
C SER A 79 -4.19 0.00 10.85
N GLY A 80 -5.22 0.30 10.06
CA GLY A 80 -5.63 -0.51 8.92
C GLY A 80 -6.53 0.26 7.95
N ALA A 81 -6.64 -0.25 6.73
CA ALA A 81 -7.61 0.24 5.76
C ALA A 81 -9.05 0.12 6.29
N THR A 82 -9.90 1.08 5.95
CA THR A 82 -11.34 1.02 6.23
C THR A 82 -12.06 0.18 5.19
N GLU A 83 -13.04 -0.63 5.62
CA GLU A 83 -13.87 -1.44 4.71
C GLU A 83 -14.76 -0.58 3.81
N ASP A 84 -15.17 0.61 4.26
CA ASP A 84 -16.18 1.44 3.59
C ASP A 84 -15.64 2.38 2.48
N GLU A 85 -14.31 2.56 2.37
CA GLU A 85 -13.67 3.53 1.46
C GLU A 85 -12.72 2.85 0.45
N ASN A 86 -13.01 1.59 0.09
CA ASN A 86 -12.32 0.83 -0.96
C ASN A 86 -10.78 0.89 -0.87
N GLY A 87 -10.22 0.78 0.34
CA GLY A 87 -8.76 0.79 0.54
C GLY A 87 -8.06 2.15 0.42
N PHE A 88 -8.76 3.24 0.07
CA PHE A 88 -8.17 4.58 -0.07
C PHE A 88 -8.09 5.38 1.25
N CYS A 89 -8.44 4.76 2.36
CA CYS A 89 -8.46 5.38 3.68
C CYS A 89 -7.92 4.43 4.73
N SER A 90 -7.08 4.94 5.63
CA SER A 90 -6.57 4.23 6.80
C SER A 90 -6.99 4.89 8.10
N VAL A 91 -7.40 4.06 9.05
CA VAL A 91 -7.91 4.47 10.37
C VAL A 91 -7.05 3.89 11.49
N SER A 92 -6.87 4.65 12.57
CA SER A 92 -6.23 4.15 13.79
C SER A 92 -7.14 3.12 14.48
N LEU A 93 -6.62 1.93 14.75
CA LEU A 93 -7.36 0.82 15.39
C LEU A 93 -7.35 0.93 16.92
N ARG A 94 -6.43 1.74 17.46
CA ARG A 94 -6.31 2.12 18.86
C ARG A 94 -5.69 3.51 18.95
N ASP A 95 -5.60 4.05 20.16
CA ASP A 95 -4.83 5.26 20.40
C ASP A 95 -3.36 5.04 20.02
N ILE A 96 -2.76 6.03 19.35
CA ILE A 96 -1.37 6.05 18.91
C ILE A 96 -0.68 7.25 19.57
N GLN A 97 0.42 6.99 20.29
CA GLN A 97 1.14 8.02 21.04
C GLN A 97 2.11 8.80 20.13
N PRO A 98 2.45 10.05 20.47
CA PRO A 98 3.54 10.76 19.78
C PRO A 98 4.84 9.93 19.80
N GLY A 99 5.48 9.81 18.65
CA GLY A 99 6.70 9.02 18.45
C GLY A 99 6.46 7.52 18.23
N GLU A 100 5.23 7.04 18.35
CA GLU A 100 4.90 5.65 18.05
C GLU A 100 4.87 5.41 16.53
N GLU A 101 5.37 4.25 16.10
CA GLU A 101 5.34 3.85 14.69
C GLU A 101 3.91 3.48 14.27
N ILE A 102 3.47 4.02 13.14
CA ILE A 102 2.21 3.64 12.50
C ILE A 102 2.50 2.43 11.60
N THR A 103 1.81 1.33 11.85
CA THR A 103 1.97 0.04 11.16
C THR A 103 0.64 -0.53 10.71
N GLU A 104 0.65 -1.30 9.62
CA GLU A 104 -0.53 -1.99 9.08
C GLU A 104 -0.28 -3.50 8.90
N ASN A 105 -1.36 -4.27 8.92
CA ASN A 105 -1.27 -5.70 8.71
C ASN A 105 -1.46 -6.02 7.22
N TYR A 106 -0.36 -6.15 6.47
CA TYR A 106 -0.39 -6.42 5.03
C TYR A 106 -1.10 -7.73 4.65
N SER A 107 -1.18 -8.70 5.57
CA SER A 107 -1.96 -9.93 5.33
C SER A 107 -3.46 -9.69 5.21
N LYS A 108 -3.94 -8.48 5.54
CA LYS A 108 -5.34 -8.05 5.38
C LYS A 108 -5.60 -7.41 4.02
N TYR A 109 -4.57 -7.03 3.27
CA TYR A 109 -4.78 -6.51 1.92
C TYR A 109 -5.09 -7.63 0.94
N ASP A 110 -5.77 -7.26 -0.15
CA ASP A 110 -6.21 -8.20 -1.15
C ASP A 110 -5.06 -8.75 -1.99
N LEU A 111 -5.15 -10.04 -2.28
CA LEU A 111 -4.20 -10.70 -3.17
C LEU A 111 -4.58 -10.47 -4.63
N CYS A 112 -3.63 -9.95 -5.39
CA CYS A 112 -3.80 -9.74 -6.82
C CYS A 112 -3.66 -11.05 -7.62
N SER A 113 -4.73 -11.46 -8.30
CA SER A 113 -4.76 -12.72 -9.05
C SER A 113 -3.86 -12.76 -10.28
N TRP A 114 -3.54 -11.59 -10.85
CA TRP A 114 -2.73 -11.46 -12.07
C TRP A 114 -1.24 -11.17 -11.81
N LEU A 115 -0.82 -10.96 -10.56
CA LEU A 115 0.59 -10.77 -10.16
C LEU A 115 1.27 -12.08 -9.73
N LYS A 116 0.95 -13.21 -10.37
CA LYS A 116 1.43 -14.55 -9.96
C LYS A 116 2.95 -14.68 -9.94
N ASN A 117 3.64 -13.95 -10.82
CA ASN A 117 5.10 -13.95 -10.94
C ASN A 117 5.79 -12.97 -9.97
N TYR A 118 5.02 -12.17 -9.24
CA TYR A 118 5.51 -11.11 -8.33
C TYR A 118 5.06 -11.32 -6.89
N LYS A 119 4.66 -12.55 -6.53
CA LYS A 119 4.15 -12.86 -5.19
C LYS A 119 5.09 -12.47 -4.07
N GLU A 120 6.41 -12.48 -4.30
CA GLU A 120 7.41 -12.07 -3.32
C GLU A 120 7.23 -10.63 -2.82
N TYR A 121 6.74 -9.71 -3.68
CA TYR A 121 6.48 -8.32 -3.31
C TYR A 121 5.26 -8.16 -2.41
N PHE A 122 4.32 -9.10 -2.48
CA PHE A 122 3.04 -9.03 -1.77
C PHE A 122 2.90 -10.11 -0.70
N ASN A 123 3.96 -10.86 -0.40
CA ASN A 123 3.94 -11.84 0.67
C ASN A 123 4.31 -11.17 2.00
N PRO A 124 3.36 -11.04 2.95
CA PRO A 124 3.63 -10.38 4.23
C PRO A 124 4.68 -11.11 5.07
N CYS A 125 4.93 -12.39 4.81
CA CYS A 125 5.91 -13.21 5.55
C CYS A 125 7.34 -13.14 4.98
N CYS A 126 7.59 -12.36 3.93
CA CYS A 126 8.90 -12.27 3.28
C CYS A 126 9.72 -11.03 3.66
N TRP A 127 9.29 -10.27 4.69
CA TRP A 127 9.94 -9.06 5.19
C TRP A 127 10.34 -9.21 6.66
#